data_AF-A0A7X6HKP9-F1
#
_entry.id   AF-A0A7X6HKP9-F1
#
_cell.length_a   1.000
_cell.length_b   1.000
_cell.length_c   1.000
_cell.angle_alpha   90.00
_cell.angle_beta   90.00
_cell.angle_gamma   90.00
#
_symmetry.space_group_name_H-M   'P 1'
#
loop_
_entity.id
_entity.type
_entity.pdbx_description
1 polymer ?
#
loop_
_entity_poly.entity_id
_entity_poly.type
_entity_poly.pdbx_seq_one_letter_code
_entity_poly.pdbx_strand_id
1 'polypeptide(L)'
;MLQLCALKGGIERVVGITRCKNYVQHAHIPITEYIRQQDELGQLLDPILRFHQQGGATIKGVIPNYCPEDVDNLGNGILIEYELRADVHNSEENFSYNALVSSATSAAEKEQLLETRIQEQVAKIMEISIAELDITRSLIQQGLDSLMALELSHLLKSEMEVNVSTMKIIQGVSISQLAELSLEQLALGSIKLSVSPSAQANQEMEEFTL
;
A
#
# COMPACT_ATOMS: atom_id res chain seq x y z
N MET A 1 10.12 7.48 3.08
CA MET A 1 9.20 8.66 3.12
C MET A 1 7.98 8.44 2.24
N LEU A 2 8.14 8.10 0.95
CA LEU A 2 7.02 7.84 0.03
C LEU A 2 6.13 6.65 0.46
N GLN A 3 6.73 5.54 0.92
CA GLN A 3 5.99 4.42 1.52
C GLN A 3 5.17 4.86 2.74
N LEU A 4 5.74 5.70 3.61
CA LEU A 4 5.01 6.24 4.78
C LEU A 4 3.83 7.13 4.37
N CYS A 5 3.96 7.88 3.28
CA CYS A 5 2.86 8.69 2.73
C CYS A 5 1.77 7.82 2.08
N ALA A 6 2.14 6.72 1.41
CA ALA A 6 1.18 5.75 0.89
C ALA A 6 0.38 5.07 2.01
N LEU A 7 1.01 4.87 3.17
CA LEU A 7 0.40 4.26 4.36
C LEU A 7 -0.46 5.24 5.18
N LYS A 8 -0.40 6.55 4.91
CA LYS A 8 -1.29 7.55 5.51
C LYS A 8 -2.47 7.78 4.57
N GLY A 9 -3.59 7.10 4.85
CA GLY A 9 -4.83 7.27 4.09
C GLY A 9 -5.19 8.76 3.88
N GLY A 10 -5.65 9.08 2.67
CA GLY A 10 -6.01 10.44 2.25
C GLY A 10 -4.92 11.22 1.49
N ILE A 11 -3.73 10.65 1.28
CA ILE A 11 -2.69 11.25 0.43
C ILE A 11 -2.70 10.58 -0.95
N GLU A 12 -3.27 11.26 -1.95
CA GLU A 12 -3.37 10.73 -3.32
C GLU A 12 -2.07 10.85 -4.11
N ARG A 13 -1.28 11.90 -3.84
CA ARG A 13 -0.10 12.27 -4.60
C ARG A 13 0.96 12.87 -3.69
N VAL A 14 2.22 12.56 -3.97
CA VAL A 14 3.37 13.25 -3.38
C VAL A 14 4.13 13.94 -4.47
N VAL A 15 4.32 15.25 -4.30
CA VAL A 15 5.16 16.05 -5.18
C VAL A 15 6.49 16.35 -4.51
N GLY A 16 7.53 16.43 -5.32
CA GLY A 16 8.86 16.87 -4.91
C GLY A 16 9.40 17.85 -5.93
N ILE A 17 10.34 18.68 -5.51
CA ILE A 17 11.10 19.54 -6.41
C ILE A 17 12.55 19.09 -6.31
N THR A 18 13.07 18.60 -7.43
CA THR A 18 14.45 18.11 -7.55
C THR A 18 15.25 19.04 -8.47
N ARG A 19 16.50 18.68 -8.76
CA ARG A 19 17.40 19.42 -9.66
C ARG A 19 18.09 18.45 -10.61
N CYS A 20 18.61 18.97 -11.72
CA CYS A 20 19.48 18.19 -12.58
C CYS A 20 20.90 18.17 -11.99
N LYS A 21 21.61 17.05 -12.18
CA LYS A 21 23.03 16.94 -11.82
C LYS A 21 23.93 17.43 -12.94
N ASN A 22 23.57 17.14 -14.18
CA ASN A 22 24.47 17.29 -15.33
C ASN A 22 24.05 18.41 -16.27
N TYR A 23 22.95 19.13 -16.00
CA TYR A 23 22.44 20.16 -16.91
C TYR A 23 23.47 21.24 -17.26
N VAL A 24 24.37 21.61 -16.33
CA VAL A 24 25.46 22.57 -16.59
C VAL A 24 26.32 22.18 -17.81
N GLN A 25 26.47 20.88 -18.10
CA GLN A 25 27.22 20.37 -19.26
C GLN A 25 26.40 20.41 -20.55
N HIS A 26 25.08 20.58 -20.43
CA HIS A 26 24.10 20.57 -21.52
C HIS A 26 23.34 21.91 -21.65
N ALA A 27 23.86 22.99 -21.04
CA ALA A 27 23.19 24.30 -20.98
C ALA A 27 22.94 24.97 -22.35
N HIS A 28 23.47 24.41 -23.43
CA HIS A 28 23.15 24.79 -24.81
C HIS A 28 21.74 24.35 -25.25
N ILE A 29 21.14 23.40 -24.52
CA ILE A 29 19.77 22.91 -24.71
C ILE A 29 18.89 23.57 -23.65
N PRO A 30 17.68 24.06 -23.99
CA PRO A 30 16.73 24.53 -22.99
C PRO A 30 16.44 23.46 -21.95
N ILE A 31 16.44 23.81 -20.66
CA ILE A 31 16.21 22.85 -19.56
C ILE A 31 14.88 22.08 -19.72
N THR A 32 13.85 22.71 -20.30
CA THR A 32 12.55 22.11 -20.63
C THR A 32 12.65 20.95 -21.62
N GLU A 33 13.65 20.96 -22.49
CA GLU A 33 13.94 19.87 -23.42
C GLU A 33 14.91 18.87 -22.79
N TYR A 34 15.93 19.35 -22.07
CA TYR A 34 16.91 18.51 -21.40
C TYR A 34 16.28 17.47 -20.46
N ILE A 35 15.29 17.87 -19.64
CA ILE A 35 14.64 16.95 -18.69
C ILE A 35 13.86 15.81 -19.33
N ARG A 36 13.70 15.83 -20.66
CA ARG A 36 13.02 14.80 -21.45
C ARG A 36 14.00 13.96 -22.28
N GLN A 37 15.27 14.35 -22.36
CA GLN A 37 16.26 13.65 -23.16
C GLN A 37 16.53 12.26 -22.56
N GLN A 38 16.61 11.27 -23.44
CA GLN A 38 16.87 9.88 -23.09
C GLN A 38 18.10 9.37 -23.84
N ASP A 39 18.81 8.42 -23.25
CA ASP A 39 19.87 7.67 -23.93
C ASP A 39 19.28 6.61 -24.88
N GLU A 40 20.16 5.88 -25.57
CA GLU A 40 19.77 4.83 -26.53
C GLU A 40 18.95 3.69 -25.89
N LEU A 41 19.01 3.55 -24.57
CA LEU A 41 18.26 2.56 -23.80
C LEU A 41 16.91 3.11 -23.30
N GLY A 42 16.55 4.34 -23.68
CA GLY A 42 15.31 5.01 -23.26
C GLY A 42 15.33 5.53 -21.83
N GLN A 43 16.50 5.61 -21.18
CA GLN A 43 16.61 6.14 -19.81
C GLN A 43 16.90 7.64 -19.84
N LEU A 44 16.31 8.40 -18.90
CA LEU A 44 16.60 9.83 -18.80
C LEU A 44 18.10 10.10 -18.67
N LEU A 45 18.58 11.06 -19.45
CA LEU A 45 20.00 11.38 -19.54
C LEU A 45 20.56 11.88 -18.20
N ASP A 46 19.79 12.69 -17.46
CA ASP A 46 20.21 13.17 -16.14
C ASP A 46 20.07 12.09 -15.07
N PRO A 47 21.12 11.78 -14.29
CA PRO A 47 21.11 10.69 -13.33
C PRO A 47 20.17 10.92 -12.14
N ILE A 48 19.93 12.17 -11.71
CA ILE A 48 18.99 12.45 -10.62
C ILE A 48 17.56 12.23 -11.11
N LEU A 49 17.23 12.73 -12.31
CA LEU A 49 15.90 12.51 -12.88
C LEU A 49 15.63 11.03 -13.16
N ARG A 50 16.65 10.30 -13.66
CA ARG A 50 16.59 8.85 -13.86
C ARG A 50 16.31 8.10 -12.56
N PHE A 51 17.01 8.45 -11.48
CA PHE A 51 16.77 7.86 -10.16
C PHE A 51 15.31 8.04 -9.70
N HIS A 52 14.76 9.25 -9.85
CA HIS A 52 13.36 9.50 -9.50
C HIS A 52 12.39 8.71 -10.37
N GLN A 53 12.61 8.65 -11.68
CA GLN A 53 11.77 7.88 -12.60
C GLN A 53 11.81 6.37 -12.29
N GLN A 54 12.98 5.82 -11.99
CA GLN A 54 13.13 4.41 -11.57
C GLN A 54 12.42 4.14 -10.24
N GLY A 55 12.36 5.14 -9.35
CA GLY A 55 11.55 5.10 -8.12
C GLY A 55 10.05 5.34 -8.34
N GLY A 56 9.56 5.43 -9.57
CA GLY A 56 8.15 5.61 -9.91
C GLY A 56 7.67 7.07 -10.00
N ALA A 57 8.58 8.05 -10.01
CA ALA A 57 8.21 9.44 -10.22
C ALA A 57 7.94 9.73 -11.69
N THR A 58 6.99 10.63 -11.96
CA THR A 58 6.83 11.26 -13.27
C THR A 58 7.43 12.66 -13.26
N ILE A 59 8.16 13.02 -14.30
CA ILE A 59 8.68 14.38 -14.47
C ILE A 59 7.55 15.26 -15.01
N LYS A 60 7.07 16.22 -14.21
CA LYS A 60 5.94 17.09 -14.60
C LYS A 60 6.37 18.33 -15.35
N GLY A 61 7.54 18.87 -15.05
CA GLY A 61 8.04 20.05 -15.73
C GLY A 61 9.04 20.86 -14.92
N VAL A 62 9.28 22.09 -15.37
CA VAL A 62 10.25 23.02 -14.79
C VAL A 62 9.51 24.07 -13.97
N ILE A 63 10.02 24.36 -12.78
CA ILE A 63 9.60 25.47 -11.93
C ILE A 63 10.68 26.54 -12.02
N PRO A 64 10.41 27.68 -12.68
CA PRO A 64 11.41 28.72 -12.85
C PRO A 64 11.72 29.41 -11.52
N ASN A 65 12.99 29.78 -11.34
CA ASN A 65 13.48 30.55 -10.19
C ASN A 65 13.13 29.93 -8.81
N TYR A 66 13.06 28.60 -8.74
CA TYR A 66 12.81 27.87 -7.50
C TYR A 66 13.96 28.01 -6.48
N CYS A 67 15.21 27.96 -6.96
CA CYS A 67 16.40 28.10 -6.13
C CYS A 67 17.41 29.02 -6.83
N PRO A 68 17.31 30.35 -6.71
CA PRO A 68 18.12 31.31 -7.48
C PRO A 68 19.64 31.13 -7.34
N GLU A 69 20.10 30.54 -6.24
CA GLU A 69 21.52 30.25 -5.96
C GLU A 69 22.04 29.03 -6.74
N ASP A 70 21.16 28.18 -7.27
CA ASP A 70 21.52 27.01 -8.10
C ASP A 70 21.82 27.44 -9.54
N VAL A 71 23.00 28.03 -9.72
CA VAL A 71 23.48 28.51 -11.02
C VAL A 71 23.65 27.38 -12.04
N ASP A 72 23.94 26.16 -11.59
CA ASP A 72 24.09 24.97 -12.46
C ASP A 72 22.76 24.61 -13.15
N ASN A 73 21.64 24.95 -12.53
CA ASN A 73 20.29 24.74 -13.05
C ASN A 73 19.59 26.03 -13.49
N LEU A 74 20.33 27.16 -13.58
CA LEU A 74 19.80 28.50 -13.87
C LEU A 74 18.64 28.89 -12.94
N GLY A 75 18.75 28.47 -11.68
CA GLY A 75 17.75 28.67 -10.63
C GLY A 75 16.47 27.85 -10.77
N ASN A 76 16.38 26.96 -11.75
CA ASN A 76 15.17 26.17 -12.00
C ASN A 76 15.12 24.92 -11.11
N GLY A 77 13.92 24.61 -10.62
CA GLY A 77 13.60 23.33 -10.01
C GLY A 77 12.86 22.42 -11.00
N ILE A 78 12.95 21.11 -10.81
CA ILE A 78 12.22 20.13 -11.61
C ILE A 78 11.11 19.53 -10.74
N LEU A 79 9.86 19.74 -11.15
CA LEU A 79 8.71 19.15 -10.47
C LEU A 79 8.61 17.66 -10.81
N ILE A 80 8.61 16.84 -9.78
CA ILE A 80 8.36 15.41 -9.87
C ILE A 80 7.11 15.06 -9.08
N GLU A 81 6.34 14.10 -9.58
CA GLU A 81 5.13 13.61 -8.93
C GLU A 81 5.19 12.09 -8.82
N TYR A 82 4.96 11.60 -7.61
CA TYR A 82 4.65 10.23 -7.32
C TYR A 82 3.14 10.11 -7.17
N GLU A 83 2.51 9.33 -8.05
CA GLU A 83 1.16 8.85 -7.78
C GLU A 83 1.25 7.79 -6.70
N LEU A 84 0.76 8.12 -5.50
CA LEU A 84 0.62 7.15 -4.43
C LEU A 84 -0.65 6.37 -4.72
N ARG A 85 -0.51 5.44 -5.65
CA ARG A 85 -1.56 4.47 -5.94
C ARG A 85 -1.65 3.57 -4.72
N ALA A 86 -2.67 3.78 -3.90
CA ALA A 86 -3.12 2.75 -2.98
C ALA A 86 -3.50 1.46 -3.75
N ASP A 87 -3.81 1.55 -5.07
CA ASP A 87 -4.67 0.54 -5.71
C ASP A 87 -4.30 0.03 -7.12
N VAL A 88 -3.16 0.38 -7.76
CA VAL A 88 -2.98 0.07 -9.22
C VAL A 88 -2.17 -1.21 -9.53
N HIS A 89 -1.84 -2.01 -8.52
CA HIS A 89 -1.54 -3.44 -8.76
C HIS A 89 -2.41 -4.37 -7.91
N ASN A 90 -3.39 -3.83 -7.19
CA ASN A 90 -4.11 -4.57 -6.15
C ASN A 90 -5.62 -4.66 -6.37
N SER A 91 -6.24 -3.77 -7.14
CA SER A 91 -7.70 -3.74 -7.27
C SER A 91 -8.28 -4.88 -8.12
N GLU A 92 -7.61 -5.32 -9.19
CA GLU A 92 -8.07 -6.47 -9.99
C GLU A 92 -7.78 -7.81 -9.30
N GLU A 93 -6.62 -7.96 -8.64
CA GLU A 93 -6.27 -9.17 -7.88
C GLU A 93 -7.03 -9.28 -6.55
N ASN A 94 -7.22 -8.21 -5.77
CA ASN A 94 -7.93 -8.27 -4.47
C ASN A 94 -9.45 -8.39 -4.62
N PHE A 95 -10.07 -7.74 -5.62
CA PHE A 95 -11.49 -7.95 -5.90
C PHE A 95 -11.77 -9.38 -6.36
N SER A 96 -10.85 -9.95 -7.15
CA SER A 96 -10.88 -11.37 -7.52
C SER A 96 -10.71 -12.28 -6.29
N TYR A 97 -9.80 -11.95 -5.38
CA TYR A 97 -9.46 -12.79 -4.24
C TYR A 97 -10.57 -12.89 -3.18
N ASN A 98 -11.18 -11.76 -2.78
CA ASN A 98 -12.30 -11.79 -1.83
C ASN A 98 -13.53 -12.49 -2.42
N ALA A 99 -13.74 -12.40 -3.74
CA ALA A 99 -14.75 -13.17 -4.45
C ALA A 99 -14.43 -14.68 -4.45
N LEU A 100 -13.16 -15.07 -4.64
CA LEU A 100 -12.71 -16.47 -4.55
C LEU A 100 -12.95 -17.06 -3.15
N VAL A 101 -12.53 -16.36 -2.09
CA VAL A 101 -12.76 -16.79 -0.69
C VAL A 101 -14.26 -16.86 -0.37
N SER A 102 -15.07 -15.94 -0.92
CA SER A 102 -16.53 -15.98 -0.73
C SER A 102 -17.20 -17.13 -1.49
N SER A 103 -16.67 -17.50 -2.65
CA SER A 103 -17.18 -18.59 -3.50
C SER A 103 -16.78 -20.00 -3.01
N ALA A 104 -15.74 -20.10 -2.18
CA ALA A 104 -15.31 -21.36 -1.60
C ALA A 104 -16.42 -22.00 -0.75
N THR A 105 -16.59 -23.31 -0.92
CA THR A 105 -17.76 -24.04 -0.41
C THR A 105 -17.53 -24.66 0.96
N SER A 106 -16.28 -24.78 1.38
CA SER A 106 -15.89 -25.32 2.69
C SER A 106 -15.03 -24.35 3.49
N ALA A 107 -15.07 -24.46 4.82
CA ALA A 107 -14.23 -23.66 5.70
C ALA A 107 -12.73 -23.93 5.48
N ALA A 108 -12.37 -25.19 5.24
CA ALA A 108 -10.98 -25.59 4.97
C ALA A 108 -10.43 -24.99 3.67
N GLU A 109 -11.25 -24.89 2.63
CA GLU A 109 -10.87 -24.25 1.37
C GLU A 109 -10.65 -22.73 1.54
N LYS A 110 -11.50 -22.08 2.35
CA LYS A 110 -11.34 -20.66 2.71
C LYS A 110 -10.07 -20.41 3.50
N GLU A 111 -9.81 -21.26 4.49
CA GLU A 111 -8.61 -21.18 5.33
C GLU A 111 -7.34 -21.36 4.50
N GLN A 112 -7.29 -22.36 3.62
CA GLN A 112 -6.13 -22.61 2.76
C GLN A 112 -5.87 -21.45 1.79
N LEU A 113 -6.94 -20.87 1.22
CA LEU A 113 -6.82 -19.65 0.44
C LEU A 113 -6.17 -18.57 1.31
N LEU A 114 -6.79 -18.21 2.44
CA LEU A 114 -6.32 -17.16 3.34
C LEU A 114 -4.86 -17.35 3.74
N GLU A 115 -4.46 -18.58 4.10
CA GLU A 115 -3.05 -18.92 4.39
C GLU A 115 -2.13 -18.59 3.21
N THR A 116 -2.50 -19.03 1.99
CA THR A 116 -1.72 -18.77 0.78
C THR A 116 -1.50 -17.27 0.56
N ARG A 117 -2.57 -16.47 0.68
CA ARG A 117 -2.50 -15.03 0.48
C ARG A 117 -1.68 -14.32 1.55
N ILE A 118 -1.85 -14.71 2.80
CA ILE A 118 -1.07 -14.15 3.92
C ILE A 118 0.41 -14.52 3.75
N GLN A 119 0.70 -15.75 3.32
CA GLN A 119 2.06 -16.20 3.05
C GLN A 119 2.73 -15.39 1.93
N GLU A 120 2.03 -15.13 0.82
CA GLU A 120 2.51 -14.26 -0.25
C GLU A 120 2.85 -12.85 0.24
N GLN A 121 1.99 -12.26 1.07
CA GLN A 121 2.21 -10.93 1.62
C GLN A 121 3.40 -10.90 2.58
N VAL A 122 3.53 -11.90 3.45
CA VAL A 122 4.68 -12.02 4.34
C VAL A 122 5.98 -12.21 3.56
N ALA A 123 5.99 -13.07 2.53
CA ALA A 123 7.16 -13.31 1.69
C ALA A 123 7.61 -12.02 0.97
N LYS A 124 6.65 -11.24 0.48
CA LYS A 124 6.89 -9.96 -0.18
C LYS A 124 7.49 -8.91 0.77
N ILE A 125 6.96 -8.79 1.99
CA ILE A 125 7.47 -7.84 3.00
C ILE A 125 8.88 -8.22 3.45
N MET A 126 9.14 -9.53 3.60
CA MET A 126 10.43 -10.05 4.05
C MET A 126 11.46 -10.20 2.92
N GLU A 127 11.08 -9.97 1.66
CA GLU A 127 11.91 -10.14 0.46
C GLU A 127 12.52 -11.56 0.33
N ILE A 128 11.77 -12.59 0.73
CA ILE A 128 12.19 -14.00 0.65
C ILE A 128 11.24 -14.82 -0.22
N SER A 129 11.65 -16.04 -0.57
CA SER A 129 10.76 -16.98 -1.27
C SER A 129 9.66 -17.50 -0.33
N ILE A 130 8.46 -17.71 -0.88
CA ILE A 130 7.33 -18.36 -0.19
C ILE A 130 7.74 -19.72 0.41
N ALA A 131 8.62 -20.45 -0.28
CA ALA A 131 9.09 -21.77 0.14
C ALA A 131 9.97 -21.74 1.41
N GLU A 132 10.45 -20.57 1.82
CA GLU A 132 11.27 -20.38 3.02
C GLU A 132 10.42 -20.12 4.28
N LEU A 133 9.13 -19.81 4.10
CA LEU A 133 8.21 -19.54 5.19
C LEU A 133 7.60 -20.82 5.76
N ASP A 134 7.68 -20.95 7.08
CA ASP A 134 6.92 -21.94 7.85
C ASP A 134 5.63 -21.29 8.36
N ILE A 135 4.49 -21.76 7.85
CA ILE A 135 3.17 -21.21 8.15
C ILE A 135 2.75 -21.41 9.62
N THR A 136 3.33 -22.41 10.30
CA THR A 136 3.00 -22.75 11.69
C THR A 136 3.92 -22.05 12.69
N ARG A 137 5.09 -21.59 12.22
CA ARG A 137 6.06 -20.92 13.07
C ARG A 137 5.72 -19.43 13.21
N SER A 138 6.08 -18.90 14.37
CA SER A 138 5.94 -17.48 14.69
C SER A 138 6.69 -16.59 13.70
N LEU A 139 6.04 -15.55 13.18
CA LEU A 139 6.62 -14.64 12.19
C LEU A 139 7.87 -13.90 12.70
N ILE A 140 7.85 -13.48 13.96
CA ILE A 140 9.01 -12.79 14.57
C ILE A 140 10.23 -13.71 14.69
N GLN A 141 10.01 -15.02 14.87
CA GLN A 141 11.09 -16.01 14.92
C GLN A 141 11.67 -16.31 13.53
N GLN A 142 10.96 -15.91 12.48
CA GLN A 142 11.37 -16.07 11.09
C GLN A 142 12.04 -14.81 10.53
N GLY A 143 12.07 -13.71 11.29
CA GLY A 143 12.76 -12.47 10.91
C GLY A 143 11.85 -11.26 10.73
N LEU A 144 10.54 -11.40 10.98
CA LEU A 144 9.62 -10.26 10.92
C LEU A 144 9.87 -9.28 12.08
N ASP A 145 10.21 -8.04 11.75
CA ASP A 145 10.45 -6.98 12.73
C ASP A 145 9.21 -6.09 12.99
N SER A 146 9.34 -5.09 13.86
CA SER A 146 8.24 -4.20 14.25
C SER A 146 7.73 -3.31 13.11
N LEU A 147 8.57 -2.93 12.14
CA LEU A 147 8.17 -2.10 11.00
C LEU A 147 7.42 -2.97 9.98
N MET A 148 7.95 -4.16 9.70
CA MET A 148 7.29 -5.19 8.88
C MET A 148 5.94 -5.61 9.49
N ALA A 149 5.84 -5.71 10.83
CA ALA A 149 4.58 -6.00 11.52
C ALA A 149 3.53 -4.90 11.34
N LEU A 150 3.96 -3.63 11.28
CA LEU A 150 3.06 -2.52 11.01
C LEU A 150 2.55 -2.56 9.56
N GLU A 151 3.45 -2.81 8.62
CA GLU A 151 3.11 -2.97 7.20
C GLU A 151 2.14 -4.13 6.96
N LEU A 152 2.43 -5.30 7.55
CA LEU A 152 1.56 -6.48 7.47
C LEU A 152 0.17 -6.21 8.05
N SER A 153 0.09 -5.61 9.24
CA SER A 153 -1.18 -5.20 9.86
C SER A 153 -2.02 -4.32 8.93
N HIS A 154 -1.37 -3.38 8.24
CA HIS A 154 -2.04 -2.49 7.30
C HIS A 154 -2.50 -3.21 6.03
N LEU A 155 -1.67 -4.10 5.46
CA LEU A 155 -2.02 -4.89 4.27
C LEU A 155 -3.21 -5.82 4.54
N LEU A 156 -3.20 -6.53 5.67
CA LEU A 156 -4.33 -7.36 6.09
C LEU A 156 -5.63 -6.55 6.18
N LYS A 157 -5.57 -5.34 6.74
CA LYS A 157 -6.73 -4.46 6.87
C LYS A 157 -7.23 -3.91 5.53
N SER A 158 -6.32 -3.48 4.67
CA SER A 158 -6.67 -2.80 3.41
C SER A 158 -7.06 -3.77 2.30
N GLU A 159 -6.46 -4.95 2.23
CA GLU A 159 -6.70 -5.91 1.14
C GLU A 159 -7.70 -7.00 1.52
N MET A 160 -7.74 -7.42 2.78
CA MET A 160 -8.52 -8.57 3.23
C MET A 160 -9.65 -8.17 4.19
N GLU A 161 -9.79 -6.88 4.51
CA GLU A 161 -10.71 -6.36 5.54
C GLU A 161 -10.49 -6.98 6.95
N VAL A 162 -9.32 -7.59 7.18
CA VAL A 162 -8.98 -8.24 8.44
C VAL A 162 -8.26 -7.26 9.35
N ASN A 163 -8.79 -7.05 10.54
CA ASN A 163 -8.19 -6.16 11.53
C ASN A 163 -7.30 -6.96 12.50
N VAL A 164 -5.99 -6.88 12.34
CA VAL A 164 -5.01 -7.45 13.27
C VAL A 164 -4.11 -6.34 13.78
N SER A 165 -4.09 -6.12 15.10
CA SER A 165 -3.19 -5.11 15.68
C SER A 165 -1.72 -5.51 15.52
N THR A 166 -0.84 -4.54 15.29
CA THR A 166 0.62 -4.73 15.25
C THR A 166 1.14 -5.40 16.52
N MET A 167 0.58 -5.07 17.68
CA MET A 167 0.96 -5.70 18.96
C MET A 167 0.74 -7.22 18.95
N LYS A 168 -0.37 -7.68 18.36
CA LYS A 168 -0.68 -9.11 18.24
C LYS A 168 0.30 -9.82 17.32
N ILE A 169 0.75 -9.17 16.25
CA ILE A 169 1.75 -9.71 15.34
C ILE A 169 3.10 -9.85 16.05
N ILE A 170 3.52 -8.80 16.77
CA ILE A 170 4.77 -8.76 17.54
C ILE A 170 4.76 -9.77 18.71
N GLN A 171 3.59 -10.15 19.24
CA GLN A 171 3.47 -11.22 20.23
C GLN A 171 3.76 -12.62 19.67
N GLY A 172 4.04 -12.73 18.37
CA GLY A 172 4.56 -13.93 17.76
C GLY A 172 3.53 -14.81 17.07
N VAL A 173 2.53 -14.21 16.43
CA VAL A 173 1.53 -14.92 15.62
C VAL A 173 2.18 -15.68 14.44
N SER A 174 1.62 -16.82 14.05
CA SER A 174 1.97 -17.55 12.82
C SER A 174 1.05 -17.17 11.65
N ILE A 175 1.39 -17.61 10.43
CA ILE A 175 0.54 -17.41 9.24
C ILE A 175 -0.79 -18.16 9.41
N SER A 176 -0.75 -19.40 9.88
CA SER A 176 -1.95 -20.21 10.12
C SER A 176 -2.90 -19.55 11.12
N GLN A 177 -2.36 -18.99 12.21
CA GLN A 177 -3.15 -18.25 13.20
C GLN A 177 -3.74 -16.96 12.62
N LEU A 178 -3.03 -16.26 11.71
CA LEU A 178 -3.57 -15.11 11.01
C LEU A 178 -4.71 -15.52 10.07
N ALA A 179 -4.61 -16.65 9.39
CA ALA A 179 -5.67 -17.18 8.53
C ALA A 179 -6.92 -17.56 9.32
N GLU A 180 -6.76 -18.24 10.46
CA GLU A 180 -7.85 -18.57 11.37
C GLU A 180 -8.59 -17.31 11.86
N LEU A 181 -7.84 -16.30 12.32
CA LEU A 181 -8.39 -15.01 12.74
C LEU A 181 -9.11 -14.26 11.61
N SER A 182 -8.59 -14.39 10.38
CA SER A 182 -9.18 -13.79 9.19
C SER A 182 -10.52 -14.45 8.88
N LEU A 183 -10.58 -15.78 8.96
CA LEU A 183 -11.78 -16.56 8.73
C LEU A 183 -12.88 -16.22 9.74
N GLU A 184 -12.53 -16.10 11.02
CA GLU A 184 -13.46 -15.68 12.08
C GLU A 184 -14.05 -14.28 11.82
N GLN A 185 -13.20 -13.31 11.44
CA GLN A 185 -13.65 -11.94 11.19
C GLN A 185 -14.56 -11.84 9.97
N LEU A 186 -14.24 -12.55 8.89
CA LEU A 186 -15.07 -12.59 7.69
C LEU A 186 -16.41 -13.30 7.94
N ALA A 187 -16.42 -14.34 8.78
CA ALA A 187 -17.66 -14.98 9.21
C ALA A 187 -18.55 -14.04 10.05
N LEU A 188 -17.95 -13.30 11.00
CA LEU A 188 -18.66 -12.32 11.85
C LEU A 188 -19.16 -11.10 11.07
N GLY A 189 -18.40 -10.64 10.07
CA GLY A 189 -18.81 -9.58 9.15
C GLY A 189 -20.04 -9.98 8.32
N SER A 190 -20.06 -11.22 7.83
CA SER A 190 -21.19 -11.79 7.10
C SER A 190 -22.46 -11.88 7.96
N ILE A 191 -22.33 -12.20 9.26
CA ILE A 191 -23.46 -12.27 10.19
C ILE A 191 -24.04 -10.87 10.47
N LYS A 192 -23.21 -9.83 10.65
CA LYS A 192 -23.69 -8.45 10.89
C LYS A 192 -24.49 -7.85 9.72
N LEU A 193 -24.21 -8.24 8.48
CA LEU A 193 -25.02 -7.83 7.31
C LEU A 193 -26.36 -8.58 7.20
N SER A 194 -26.48 -9.77 7.81
CA SER A 194 -27.70 -10.58 7.78
C SER A 194 -28.72 -10.24 8.88
N VAL A 195 -28.29 -9.60 9.98
CA VAL A 195 -29.17 -9.15 11.07
C VAL A 195 -29.51 -7.66 10.89
N SER A 196 -30.42 -7.38 9.97
CA SER A 196 -31.19 -6.12 10.02
C SER A 196 -32.15 -6.19 11.21
N PRO A 197 -32.21 -5.20 12.11
CA PRO A 197 -33.20 -5.17 13.18
C PRO A 197 -34.58 -4.94 12.55
N SER A 198 -35.31 -6.03 12.29
CA SER A 198 -36.73 -5.97 11.99
C SER A 198 -37.53 -6.03 13.29
N ALA A 199 -38.24 -4.94 13.55
CA ALA A 199 -39.45 -4.79 14.36
C ALA A 199 -39.45 -5.25 15.84
N GLN A 200 -39.54 -4.26 16.75
CA GLN A 200 -40.47 -4.13 17.90
C GLN A 200 -39.97 -2.98 18.79
N ALA A 201 -40.75 -2.06 19.35
CA ALA A 201 -42.19 -1.89 19.44
C ALA A 201 -42.48 -0.39 19.61
N ASN A 202 -43.46 0.13 18.86
CA ASN A 202 -44.05 1.43 19.09
C ASN A 202 -45.46 1.17 19.61
N GLN A 203 -45.62 1.13 20.92
CA GLN A 203 -46.91 1.17 21.62
C GLN A 203 -46.66 1.41 23.10
N GLU A 204 -46.96 2.62 23.57
CA GLU A 204 -47.74 2.85 24.79
C GLU A 204 -48.10 4.34 24.86
N MET A 205 -49.38 4.60 24.62
CA MET A 205 -50.07 5.85 24.92
C MET A 205 -51.22 5.45 25.84
N GLU A 206 -51.10 5.73 27.14
CA GLU A 206 -52.17 5.78 28.15
C GLU A 206 -51.58 6.62 29.31
N GLU A 207 -51.93 7.90 29.41
CA GLU A 207 -53.04 8.40 30.23
C GLU A 207 -52.79 8.17 31.73
N PHE A 208 -52.54 9.23 32.50
CA PHE A 208 -53.26 9.47 33.75
C PHE A 208 -53.01 10.89 34.28
N THR A 209 -54.13 11.59 34.40
CA THR A 209 -54.39 12.87 35.06
C THR A 209 -54.02 12.85 36.55
N LEU A 210 -53.39 13.92 37.04
CA LEU A 210 -53.80 14.73 38.20
C LEU A 210 -52.93 16.00 38.33
#